data_AF-A0A6J5DCZ7-F1
#
_entry.id   AF-A0A6J5DCZ7-F1
#
_cell.length_a   1.000
_cell.length_b   1.000
_cell.length_c   1.000
_cell.angle_alpha   90.00
_cell.angle_beta   90.00
_cell.angle_gamma   90.00
#
_symmetry.space_group_name_H-M   'P 1'
#
loop_
_entity.id
_entity.type
_entity.pdbx_description
1 polymer ?
#
loop_
_entity_poly.entity_id
_entity_poly.type
_entity_poly.pdbx_seq_one_letter_code
_entity_poly.pdbx_strand_id
1 'polypeptide(L)'
;MTEVQFIEQDGHRAFAVVPIELWDRVKGLLEDLEDEALFAHAKANDDGRRIPAAVLDAELAGDHPVRAWRNHLRMTQDALAAAAGISKPYLSQIETRQRVGTADVLSKIANALAVPVDDLIEPPPALP
;
A
#
# COMPACT_ATOMS: atom_id res chain seq x y z
N MET A 1 -39.75 26.15 5.24
CA MET A 1 -40.34 25.21 4.27
C MET A 1 -39.41 24.01 4.19
N THR A 2 -39.88 22.83 4.55
CA THR A 2 -39.07 21.60 4.69
C THR A 2 -39.40 20.58 3.62
N GLU A 3 -40.16 20.98 2.60
CA GLU A 3 -40.69 20.08 1.57
C GLU A 3 -39.66 19.89 0.45
N VAL A 4 -39.35 18.62 0.17
CA VAL A 4 -38.49 18.21 -0.93
C VAL A 4 -39.32 18.14 -2.21
N GLN A 5 -38.85 18.78 -3.27
CA GLN A 5 -39.51 18.74 -4.58
C GLN A 5 -38.83 17.68 -5.47
N PHE A 6 -39.60 17.00 -6.32
CA PHE A 6 -39.06 15.99 -7.23
C PHE A 6 -39.16 16.46 -8.69
N ILE A 7 -38.13 16.14 -9.47
CA ILE A 7 -38.09 16.37 -10.91
C ILE A 7 -38.13 14.99 -11.59
N GLU A 8 -39.07 14.82 -12.51
CA GLU A 8 -39.29 13.56 -13.23
C GLU A 8 -38.60 13.56 -14.60
N GLN A 9 -38.08 12.39 -14.99
CA GLN A 9 -37.55 12.08 -16.31
C GLN A 9 -38.07 10.70 -16.73
N ASP A 10 -38.61 10.58 -17.95
CA ASP A 10 -39.23 9.36 -18.47
C ASP A 10 -40.30 8.75 -17.54
N GLY A 11 -41.07 9.62 -16.85
CA GLY A 11 -42.12 9.22 -15.92
C GLY A 11 -41.63 8.71 -14.56
N HIS A 12 -40.34 8.84 -14.26
CA HIS A 12 -39.73 8.42 -13.00
C HIS A 12 -39.06 9.61 -12.30
N ARG A 13 -39.16 9.66 -10.97
CA ARG A 13 -38.44 10.66 -10.16
C ARG A 13 -36.93 10.43 -10.34
N ALA A 14 -36.25 11.38 -10.96
CA ALA A 14 -34.82 11.30 -11.25
C ALA A 14 -34.00 12.17 -10.30
N PHE A 15 -34.54 13.32 -9.90
CA PHE A 15 -33.85 14.26 -9.01
C PHE A 15 -34.77 14.79 -7.92
N ALA A 16 -34.16 15.29 -6.84
CA ALA A 16 -34.83 15.97 -5.75
C ALA A 16 -34.17 17.33 -5.46
N VAL A 17 -34.98 18.37 -5.27
CA VAL A 17 -34.53 19.70 -4.80
C VAL A 17 -34.76 19.76 -3.31
N VAL A 18 -33.67 19.79 -2.54
CA VAL A 18 -33.67 19.80 -1.08
C VAL A 18 -33.46 21.24 -0.59
N PRO A 19 -34.33 21.79 0.29
CA PRO A 19 -34.11 23.11 0.88
C PRO A 19 -32.76 23.20 1.62
N ILE A 20 -32.06 24.33 1.50
CA ILE A 20 -30.68 24.47 2.02
C ILE A 20 -30.57 24.18 3.52
N GLU A 21 -31.54 24.63 4.32
CA GLU A 21 -31.61 24.36 5.77
C GLU A 21 -31.75 22.87 6.11
N LEU A 22 -32.47 22.11 5.26
CA LEU A 22 -32.62 20.67 5.43
C LEU A 22 -31.35 19.95 4.98
N TRP A 23 -30.77 20.36 3.85
CA TRP A 23 -29.50 19.83 3.35
C TRP A 23 -28.38 20.02 4.37
N ASP A 24 -28.21 21.22 4.93
CA ASP A 24 -27.15 21.52 5.90
C ASP A 24 -27.28 20.70 7.19
N ARG A 25 -28.51 20.31 7.58
CA ARG A 25 -28.74 19.42 8.73
C ARG A 25 -28.34 17.97 8.47
N VAL A 26 -28.52 17.47 7.23
CA VAL A 26 -28.40 16.04 6.93
C VAL A 26 -27.12 15.68 6.16
N LYS A 27 -26.48 16.63 5.48
CA LYS A 27 -25.28 16.37 4.66
C LYS A 27 -24.14 15.76 5.47
N GLY A 28 -23.92 16.24 6.70
CA GLY A 28 -22.88 15.70 7.59
C GLY A 28 -23.17 14.28 8.06
N LEU A 29 -24.45 13.91 8.23
CA LEU A 29 -24.83 12.54 8.59
C LEU A 29 -24.56 11.54 7.46
N LEU A 30 -24.65 11.99 6.20
CA LEU A 30 -24.29 11.17 5.04
C LEU A 30 -22.77 11.01 4.95
N GLU A 31 -22.01 12.09 5.12
CA GLU A 31 -20.54 12.07 5.16
C GLU A 31 -20.03 11.14 6.28
N ASP A 32 -20.58 11.25 7.49
CA ASP A 32 -20.21 10.39 8.63
C ASP A 32 -20.46 8.89 8.33
N LEU A 33 -21.60 8.56 7.71
CA LEU A 33 -21.93 7.17 7.33
C LEU A 33 -21.00 6.63 6.23
N GLU A 34 -20.65 7.47 5.25
CA GLU A 34 -19.72 7.12 4.19
C GLU A 34 -18.31 6.90 4.74
N ASP A 35 -17.86 7.76 5.65
CA ASP A 35 -16.57 7.62 6.34
C ASP A 35 -16.51 6.37 7.21
N GLU A 36 -17.57 6.06 7.97
CA GLU A 36 -17.68 4.83 8.76
C GLU A 36 -17.62 3.59 7.85
N ALA A 37 -18.31 3.61 6.71
CA ALA A 37 -18.30 2.51 5.75
C ALA A 37 -16.91 2.33 5.12
N LEU A 38 -16.24 3.43 4.76
CA LEU A 38 -14.89 3.41 4.20
C LEU A 38 -13.88 2.89 5.23
N PHE A 39 -13.96 3.36 6.47
CA PHE A 39 -13.13 2.87 7.56
C PHE A 39 -13.36 1.39 7.85
N ALA A 40 -14.62 0.94 7.92
CA ALA A 40 -14.96 -0.46 8.12
C ALA A 40 -14.43 -1.34 6.98
N HIS A 41 -14.55 -0.88 5.73
CA HIS A 41 -13.99 -1.56 4.57
C HIS A 41 -12.46 -1.63 4.63
N ALA A 42 -11.78 -0.52 4.95
CA ALA A 42 -10.33 -0.49 5.09
C ALA A 42 -9.86 -1.44 6.21
N LYS A 43 -10.54 -1.44 7.36
CA LYS A 43 -10.23 -2.31 8.49
C LYS A 43 -10.51 -3.79 8.18
N ALA A 44 -11.55 -4.10 7.42
CA ALA A 44 -11.84 -5.46 6.99
C ALA A 44 -10.78 -6.02 6.04
N ASN A 45 -10.11 -5.14 5.28
CA ASN A 45 -9.02 -5.49 4.36
C ASN A 45 -7.62 -5.24 4.95
N ASP A 46 -7.51 -4.80 6.20
CA ASP A 46 -6.22 -4.65 6.89
C ASP A 46 -5.64 -6.04 7.15
N ASP A 47 -4.61 -6.41 6.40
CA ASP A 47 -3.90 -7.68 6.54
C ASP A 47 -2.97 -7.72 7.78
N GLY A 48 -2.97 -6.64 8.57
CA GLY A 48 -2.15 -6.49 9.77
C GLY A 48 -0.66 -6.35 9.46
N ARG A 49 -0.25 -6.28 8.17
CA ARG A 49 1.16 -6.10 7.80
C ARG A 49 1.60 -4.70 8.15
N ARG A 50 2.81 -4.60 8.70
CA ARG A 50 3.42 -3.33 9.09
C ARG A 50 4.87 -3.36 8.64
N ILE A 51 5.29 -2.34 7.91
CA ILE A 51 6.69 -2.14 7.54
C ILE A 51 7.34 -1.32 8.67
N PRO A 52 8.47 -1.76 9.24
CA PRO A 52 9.19 -0.98 10.24
C PRO A 52 9.61 0.39 9.68
N ALA A 53 9.41 1.46 10.46
CA ALA A 53 9.79 2.82 10.04
C ALA A 53 11.25 2.91 9.54
N ALA A 54 12.19 2.23 10.19
CA ALA A 54 13.59 2.22 9.77
C ALA A 54 13.83 1.61 8.38
N VAL A 55 12.98 0.66 7.94
CA VAL A 55 13.05 0.10 6.58
C VAL A 55 12.55 1.14 5.59
N LEU A 56 11.37 1.73 5.84
CA LEU A 56 10.78 2.77 5.01
C LEU A 56 11.71 3.99 4.87
N ASP A 57 12.30 4.45 5.98
CA ASP A 57 13.23 5.59 5.99
C ASP A 57 14.49 5.29 5.13
N ALA A 58 14.99 4.06 5.17
CA ALA A 58 16.14 3.65 4.37
C ALA A 58 15.78 3.61 2.87
N GLU A 59 14.62 3.07 2.53
CA GLU A 59 14.12 3.05 1.14
C GLU A 59 13.91 4.47 0.60
N LEU A 60 13.32 5.38 1.41
CA LEU A 60 13.18 6.80 1.07
C LEU A 60 14.53 7.52 0.93
N ALA A 61 15.56 7.08 1.67
CA ALA A 61 16.94 7.54 1.51
C ALA A 61 17.65 6.93 0.28
N GLY A 62 16.99 6.03 -0.45
CA GLY A 62 17.46 5.44 -1.70
C GLY A 62 18.11 4.06 -1.57
N ASP A 63 18.08 3.42 -0.39
CA ASP A 63 18.47 2.01 -0.30
C ASP A 63 17.50 1.14 -1.09
N HIS A 64 18.00 0.02 -1.62
CA HIS A 64 17.12 -1.00 -2.21
C HIS A 64 16.35 -1.74 -1.10
N PRO A 65 15.07 -2.11 -1.29
CA PRO A 65 14.27 -2.78 -0.26
C PRO A 65 14.95 -4.00 0.39
N VAL A 66 15.57 -4.86 -0.43
CA VAL A 66 16.40 -5.99 0.04
C VAL A 66 17.48 -5.56 1.03
N ARG A 67 18.19 -4.46 0.76
CA ARG A 67 19.23 -3.94 1.65
C ARG A 67 18.62 -3.36 2.92
N ALA A 68 17.53 -2.59 2.80
CA ALA A 68 16.83 -1.97 3.93
C ALA A 68 16.38 -3.03 4.94
N TRP A 69 15.68 -4.06 4.48
CA TRP A 69 15.28 -5.20 5.31
C TRP A 69 16.45 -5.97 5.89
N ARG A 70 17.48 -6.28 5.07
CA ARG A 70 18.68 -6.97 5.55
C ARG A 70 19.35 -6.20 6.69
N ASN A 71 19.50 -4.89 6.55
CA ASN A 71 20.10 -4.01 7.55
C ASN A 71 19.24 -3.94 8.83
N HIS A 72 17.91 -3.82 8.67
CA HIS A 72 16.96 -3.81 9.79
C HIS A 72 17.05 -5.10 10.61
N LEU A 73 17.13 -6.25 9.94
CA LEU A 73 17.30 -7.58 10.56
C LEU A 73 18.75 -7.88 10.98
N ARG A 74 19.68 -6.91 10.81
CA ARG A 74 21.10 -7.01 11.16
C ARG A 74 21.82 -8.20 10.50
N MET A 75 21.37 -8.58 9.31
CA MET A 75 21.98 -9.66 8.54
C MET A 75 23.15 -9.14 7.70
N THR A 76 24.24 -9.89 7.66
CA THR A 76 25.32 -9.61 6.71
C THR A 76 24.92 -10.06 5.31
N GLN A 77 25.54 -9.47 4.29
CA GLN A 77 25.30 -9.87 2.90
C GLN A 77 25.71 -11.33 2.66
N ASP A 78 26.75 -11.82 3.33
CA ASP A 78 27.15 -13.23 3.26
C ASP A 78 26.09 -14.15 3.88
N ALA A 79 25.53 -13.78 5.03
CA ALA A 79 24.50 -14.57 5.71
C ALA A 79 23.22 -14.65 4.87
N LEU A 80 22.77 -13.53 4.30
CA LEU A 80 21.58 -13.51 3.46
C LEU A 80 21.80 -14.29 2.16
N ALA A 81 22.95 -14.11 1.50
CA ALA A 81 23.26 -14.84 0.28
C ALA A 81 23.28 -16.36 0.50
N ALA A 82 23.90 -16.80 1.60
CA ALA A 82 23.92 -18.20 2.00
C ALA A 82 22.50 -18.74 2.28
N ALA A 83 21.68 -18.01 3.03
CA ALA A 83 20.32 -18.40 3.36
C ALA A 83 19.40 -18.46 2.12
N ALA A 84 19.58 -17.54 1.16
CA ALA A 84 18.84 -17.51 -0.09
C ALA A 84 19.41 -18.46 -1.18
N GLY A 85 20.55 -19.12 -0.92
CA GLY A 85 21.19 -20.02 -1.88
C GLY A 85 21.72 -19.32 -3.13
N ILE A 86 22.17 -18.07 -3.01
CA ILE A 86 22.74 -17.26 -4.11
C ILE A 86 24.16 -16.81 -3.77
N SER A 87 24.89 -16.30 -4.75
CA SER A 87 26.22 -15.76 -4.51
C SER A 87 26.17 -14.35 -3.90
N LYS A 88 27.10 -14.03 -3.00
CA LYS A 88 27.23 -12.68 -2.42
C LYS A 88 27.37 -11.58 -3.50
N PRO A 89 28.17 -11.74 -4.57
CA PRO A 89 28.24 -10.74 -5.63
C PRO A 89 26.89 -10.52 -6.33
N TYR A 90 26.10 -11.58 -6.53
CA TYR A 90 24.79 -11.44 -7.16
C TYR A 90 23.80 -10.71 -6.26
N LEU A 91 23.77 -11.02 -4.96
CA LEU A 91 23.02 -10.23 -3.98
C LEU A 91 23.47 -8.74 -3.99
N SER A 92 24.78 -8.49 -4.10
CA SER A 92 25.31 -7.12 -4.19
C SER A 92 24.76 -6.35 -5.38
N GLN A 93 24.68 -7.00 -6.53
CA GLN A 93 24.15 -6.40 -7.75
C GLN A 93 22.66 -6.07 -7.61
N ILE A 94 21.91 -6.90 -6.89
CA ILE A 94 20.50 -6.62 -6.55
C ILE A 94 20.40 -5.41 -5.61
N GLU A 95 21.12 -5.42 -4.49
CA GLU A 95 21.11 -4.32 -3.51
C GLU A 95 21.56 -2.97 -4.08
N THR A 96 22.29 -2.97 -5.20
CA THR A 96 22.81 -1.77 -5.87
C THR A 96 22.07 -1.46 -7.17
N ARG A 97 20.95 -2.13 -7.46
CA ARG A 97 20.13 -1.96 -8.68
C ARG A 97 20.88 -2.23 -9.99
N GLN A 98 22.04 -2.87 -9.94
CA GLN A 98 22.75 -3.35 -11.13
C GLN A 98 22.03 -4.53 -11.78
N ARG A 99 21.21 -5.27 -11.01
CA ARG A 99 20.31 -6.32 -11.50
C ARG A 99 19.01 -6.29 -10.70
N VAL A 100 17.88 -6.52 -11.36
CA VAL A 100 16.57 -6.61 -10.69
C VAL A 100 16.42 -7.91 -9.89
N GLY A 101 17.09 -8.98 -10.33
CA GLY A 101 16.85 -10.33 -9.82
C GLY A 101 15.64 -10.97 -10.52
N THR A 102 15.61 -12.29 -10.59
CA THR A 102 14.44 -13.02 -11.11
C THR A 102 13.39 -13.18 -10.01
N ALA A 103 12.14 -13.44 -10.38
CA ALA A 103 11.07 -13.71 -9.41
C ALA A 103 11.44 -14.84 -8.43
N ASP A 104 12.08 -15.91 -8.92
CA ASP A 104 12.58 -17.02 -8.09
C ASP A 104 13.64 -16.56 -7.08
N VAL A 105 14.57 -15.70 -7.49
CA VAL A 105 15.62 -15.18 -6.61
C VAL A 105 15.04 -14.24 -5.55
N LEU A 106 14.15 -13.33 -5.95
CA LEU A 106 13.48 -12.44 -5.00
C LEU A 106 12.62 -13.23 -3.99
N SER A 107 11.98 -14.31 -4.44
CA SER A 107 11.21 -15.21 -3.55
C SER A 107 12.12 -15.92 -2.53
N LYS A 108 13.31 -16.36 -2.95
CA LYS A 108 14.31 -16.95 -2.03
C LYS A 108 14.83 -15.94 -1.02
N ILE A 109 15.09 -14.71 -1.45
CA ILE A 109 15.52 -13.62 -0.56
C ILE A 109 14.41 -13.27 0.44
N ALA A 110 13.16 -13.14 -0.02
CA ALA A 110 11.99 -12.88 0.81
C ALA A 110 11.82 -13.95 1.91
N ASN A 111 11.91 -15.22 1.53
CA ASN A 111 11.86 -16.35 2.47
C ASN A 111 13.01 -16.30 3.48
N ALA A 112 14.22 -15.95 3.05
CA ALA A 112 15.38 -15.84 3.94
C ALA A 112 15.28 -14.65 4.92
N LEU A 113 14.61 -13.57 4.54
CA LEU A 113 14.33 -12.41 5.38
C LEU A 113 13.04 -12.56 6.22
N ALA A 114 12.24 -13.60 5.95
CA ALA A 114 10.91 -13.80 6.52
C ALA A 114 9.95 -12.62 6.28
N VAL A 115 9.97 -12.06 5.07
CA VAL A 115 9.09 -10.97 4.63
C VAL A 115 8.32 -11.37 3.36
N PRO A 116 7.16 -10.75 3.08
CA PRO A 116 6.49 -10.86 1.80
C PRO A 116 7.42 -10.47 0.64
N VAL A 117 7.29 -11.16 -0.50
CA VAL A 117 8.07 -10.81 -1.70
C VAL A 117 7.74 -9.41 -2.22
N ASP A 118 6.49 -8.97 -2.03
CA ASP A 118 6.02 -7.64 -2.44
C ASP A 118 6.79 -6.51 -1.74
N ASP A 119 7.24 -6.74 -0.50
CA ASP A 119 8.05 -5.79 0.27
C ASP A 119 9.49 -5.66 -0.27
N LEU A 120 9.88 -6.50 -1.23
CA LEU A 120 11.19 -6.47 -1.88
C LEU A 120 11.16 -5.95 -3.31
N ILE A 121 9.96 -5.73 -3.86
CA ILE A 121 9.77 -5.30 -5.25
C ILE A 121 9.60 -3.78 -5.26
N GLU A 122 10.47 -3.11 -6.00
CA GLU A 122 10.32 -1.67 -6.20
C GLU A 122 9.11 -1.42 -7.10
N PRO A 123 8.20 -0.50 -6.73
CA PRO A 123 7.14 -0.09 -7.63
C PRO A 123 7.78 0.52 -8.90
N PRO A 124 7.14 0.34 -10.07
CA PRO A 124 7.62 0.99 -11.28
C PRO A 124 7.78 2.50 -11.02
N PRO A 125 8.82 3.15 -11.57
CA PRO A 125 9.01 4.57 -11.39
C PRO A 125 7.71 5.29 -11.76
N ALA A 126 7.25 6.19 -10.90
CA ALA A 126 6.03 6.96 -11.16
C ALA A 126 6.12 7.56 -12.56
N LEU A 127 5.12 7.28 -13.39
CA LEU A 127 5.02 7.88 -14.72
C LEU A 127 5.01 9.41 -14.55
N PRO A 128 5.75 10.15 -15.40
CA PRO A 128 5.87 11.61 -15.29
C PRO A 128 4.53 12.33 -15.49
#